data_AF-A0A496ZU87-F1
#
_entry.id   AF-A0A496ZU87-F1
#
_cell.length_a   1.000
_cell.length_b   1.000
_cell.length_c   1.000
_cell.angle_alpha   90.00
_cell.angle_beta   90.00
_cell.angle_gamma   90.00
#
_symmetry.space_group_name_H-M   'P 1'
#
loop_
_entity.id
_entity.type
_entity.pdbx_description
1 polymer ?
#
loop_
_entity_poly.entity_id
_entity_poly.type
_entity_poly.pdbx_seq_one_letter_code
_entity_poly.pdbx_strand_id
1 'polypeptide(L)' 'MPNLLLFAYFYPPLGGPGVQRPVKLVKYLKKFGWNTDVITVKDIVFHSYDDELAKEDMSENLFQAPSIDPMSILK' A
#
# COMPACT_ATOMS: atom_id res chain seq x y z
N MET A 1 21.08 5.48 6.58
CA MET A 1 19.77 4.78 6.64
C MET A 1 19.50 4.19 5.27
N PRO A 2 19.12 2.91 5.17
CA PRO A 2 18.77 2.28 3.89
C PRO A 2 17.42 2.81 3.37
N ASN A 3 17.28 2.85 2.05
CA ASN A 3 16.05 3.27 1.37
C ASN A 3 15.42 2.07 0.66
N LEU A 4 14.10 1.95 0.75
CA LEU A 4 13.29 0.95 0.07
C LEU A 4 12.17 1.64 -0.71
N LEU A 5 11.99 1.25 -1.97
CA LEU A 5 10.80 1.54 -2.74
C LEU A 5 10.00 0.24 -2.92
N LEU A 6 8.79 0.18 -2.35
CA LEU A 6 7.89 -0.96 -2.44
C LEU A 6 6.81 -0.74 -3.48
N PHE A 7 6.71 -1.63 -4.45
CA PHE A 7 5.53 -1.71 -5.33
C PHE A 7 4.55 -2.73 -4.75
N ALA A 8 3.37 -2.25 -4.33
CA ALA A 8 2.34 -3.07 -3.73
C ALA A 8 0.99 -2.74 -4.36
N TYR A 9 0.51 -3.61 -5.26
CA TYR A 9 -0.78 -3.40 -5.92
C TYR A 9 -1.95 -3.38 -4.93
N PHE A 10 -1.92 -4.29 -3.95
CA PHE A 10 -2.86 -4.29 -2.83
C PHE A 10 -2.22 -3.63 -1.62
N TYR A 11 -2.63 -2.40 -1.33
CA TYR A 11 -2.16 -1.59 -0.22
C TYR A 11 -3.35 -0.86 0.42
N PRO A 12 -3.30 -0.45 1.71
CA PRO A 12 -4.39 0.30 2.31
C PRO A 12 -4.75 1.57 1.49
N PRO A 13 -6.03 1.97 1.45
CA PRO A 13 -7.13 1.53 2.31
C PRO A 13 -7.81 0.23 1.86
N LEU A 14 -7.30 -0.48 0.86
CA LEU A 14 -7.82 -1.81 0.52
C LEU A 14 -7.70 -2.74 1.74
N GLY A 15 -8.71 -3.59 1.94
CA GLY A 15 -8.75 -4.57 3.02
C GLY A 15 -8.28 -5.96 2.57
N GLY A 16 -8.34 -6.92 3.51
CA GLY A 16 -8.15 -8.34 3.23
C GLY A 16 -6.71 -8.86 3.42
N PRO A 17 -6.52 -10.19 3.28
CA PRO A 17 -5.28 -10.86 3.66
C PRO A 17 -4.07 -10.45 2.82
N GLY A 18 -4.29 -10.06 1.56
CA GLY A 18 -3.24 -9.61 0.65
C GLY A 18 -2.59 -8.28 1.04
N VAL A 19 -3.30 -7.46 1.83
CA VAL A 19 -2.86 -6.11 2.22
C VAL A 19 -2.05 -6.13 3.53
N GLN A 20 -2.30 -7.11 4.40
CA GLN A 20 -1.67 -7.22 5.71
C GLN A 20 -0.14 -7.30 5.61
N ARG A 21 0.40 -8.13 4.71
CA ARG A 21 1.86 -8.31 4.59
C ARG A 21 2.60 -7.02 4.18
N PRO A 22 2.22 -6.32 3.08
CA PRO A 22 2.95 -5.14 2.66
C PRO A 22 2.89 -4.00 3.69
N VAL A 23 1.73 -3.72 4.31
CA VAL A 23 1.63 -2.65 5.32
C VAL A 23 2.46 -2.96 6.58
N LYS A 24 2.48 -4.21 7.05
CA LYS A 24 3.31 -4.60 8.21
C LYS A 24 4.79 -4.55 7.88
N LEU A 25 5.20 -4.92 6.66
CA LEU A 25 6.58 -4.81 6.20
C LEU A 25 7.05 -3.35 6.29
N VAL A 26 6.29 -2.41 5.72
CA VAL A 26 6.60 -0.98 5.75
C VAL A 26 6.66 -0.47 7.20
N LYS A 27 5.64 -0.76 8.00
CA LYS A 27 5.56 -0.39 9.43
C LYS A 27 6.79 -0.84 10.22
N TYR A 28 7.21 -2.09 10.08
CA TYR A 28 8.33 -2.61 10.85
C TYR A 28 9.68 -2.12 10.33
N LEU A 29 9.87 -2.01 9.00
CA LEU A 29 11.10 -1.45 8.44
C LEU A 29 11.32 -0.01 8.87
N LYS A 30 10.26 0.81 8.86
CA LYS A 30 10.35 2.19 9.38
C LYS A 30 10.79 2.22 10.84
N LYS A 31 10.28 1.32 11.68
CA LYS A 31 10.71 1.16 13.09
C LYS A 31 12.18 0.74 13.23
N PHE A 32 12.76 0.07 12.23
CA PHE A 32 14.17 -0.27 12.18
C PHE A 32 15.05 0.81 11.50
N GLY A 33 14.51 2.01 11.26
CA GLY A 33 15.26 3.15 10.73
C GLY A 33 15.48 3.11 9.21
N TRP A 34 14.65 2.37 8.49
CA TRP A 34 14.60 2.44 7.02
C TRP A 34 13.72 3.60 6.57
N ASN A 35 14.06 4.20 5.44
CA ASN A 35 13.15 5.08 4.71
C ASN A 35 12.40 4.23 3.68
N THR A 36 11.07 4.26 3.74
CA THR A 36 10.23 3.36 2.94
C THR A 36 9.22 4.17 2.15
N ASP A 37 9.34 4.15 0.83
CA ASP A 37 8.35 4.70 -0.10
C ASP A 37 7.49 3.57 -0.67
N VAL A 38 6.22 3.86 -0.96
CA VAL A 38 5.27 2.89 -1.50
C VAL A 38 4.62 3.41 -2.76
N ILE A 39 4.58 2.58 -3.81
CA ILE A 39 3.77 2.78 -5.00
C ILE A 39 2.66 1.73 -5.00
N THR A 40 1.41 2.19 -5.04
CA THR A 40 0.20 1.38 -5.12
C THR A 40 -0.68 1.84 -6.29
N VAL A 41 -1.74 1.09 -6.56
CA VAL A 41 -2.73 1.44 -7.59
C VAL A 41 -3.69 2.53 -7.09
N LYS A 42 -4.12 3.39 -8.01
CA LYS A 42 -5.15 4.40 -7.81
C LYS A 42 -6.50 3.90 -8.30
N ASP A 43 -7.56 4.15 -7.53
CA ASP A 43 -8.98 3.95 -7.87
C ASP A 43 -9.30 2.65 -8.62
N ILE A 44 -9.66 1.60 -7.89
CA ILE A 44 -10.02 0.30 -8.45
C ILE A 44 -11.35 -0.22 -7.89
N VAL A 45 -12.04 -1.09 -8.62
CA VAL A 45 -13.09 -1.94 -8.03
C VAL A 45 -12.42 -2.94 -7.11
N PHE A 46 -12.81 -2.91 -5.83
CA PHE A 46 -12.37 -3.89 -4.86
C PHE A 46 -13.46 -4.12 -3.82
N HIS A 47 -13.52 -5.33 -3.28
CA HIS A 47 -14.65 -5.78 -2.46
C HIS A 47 -14.51 -5.45 -0.97
N SER A 48 -13.33 -4.99 -0.52
CA SER A 48 -13.04 -4.79 0.90
C SER A 48 -12.17 -3.55 1.12
N TYR A 49 -12.58 -2.68 2.03
CA TYR A 49 -11.83 -1.50 2.45
C TYR A 49 -11.70 -1.51 3.97
N ASP A 50 -10.53 -1.09 4.47
CA ASP A 50 -10.17 -1.07 5.88
C ASP A 50 -9.34 0.18 6.19
N ASP A 51 -10.05 1.25 6.58
CA ASP A 51 -9.44 2.53 6.95
C ASP A 51 -8.65 2.46 8.27
N GLU A 52 -8.94 1.48 9.14
CA GLU A 52 -8.14 1.27 10.35
C GLU A 52 -6.78 0.68 10.01
N LEU A 53 -6.73 -0.26 9.05
CA LEU A 53 -5.46 -0.79 8.53
C LEU A 53 -4.63 0.31 7.84
N ALA A 54 -5.27 1.30 7.21
CA ALA A 54 -4.58 2.44 6.61
C ALA A 54 -3.81 3.27 7.63
N LYS A 55 -4.28 3.36 8.88
CA LYS A 55 -3.56 4.06 9.97
C LYS A 55 -2.29 3.33 10.41
N GLU A 56 -2.10 2.08 9.98
CA GLU A 56 -0.88 1.33 10.25
C GLU A 56 0.26 1.63 9.27
N ASP A 57 -0.02 2.29 8.15
CA ASP A 57 1.02 2.70 7.20
C ASP A 57 1.96 3.72 7.85
N MET A 58 3.26 3.49 7.66
CA MET A 58 4.32 4.37 8.13
C MET A 58 5.31 4.69 7.00
N SER A 59 4.85 4.62 5.74
CA SER A 59 5.63 5.04 4.58
C SER A 59 6.00 6.52 4.65
N GLU A 60 7.14 6.90 4.08
CA GLU A 60 7.52 8.31 3.94
C GLU A 60 6.65 8.97 2.88
N ASN A 61 6.49 8.29 1.75
CA ASN A 61 5.67 8.72 0.65
C ASN A 61 4.83 7.56 0.14
N LEU A 62 3.54 7.84 -0.08
CA LEU A 62 2.60 6.93 -0.70
C LEU A 62 2.17 7.50 -2.06
N PHE A 63 2.58 6.82 -3.13
CA PHE A 63 2.25 7.18 -4.50
C PHE A 63 1.14 6.28 -5.03
N GLN A 64 0.06 6.87 -5.52
CA GLN A 64 -1.03 6.15 -6.17
C GLN A 64 -0.93 6.34 -7.68
N ALA A 65 -0.60 5.27 -8.40
CA ALA A 65 -0.43 5.27 -9.84
C ALA A 65 -1.70 4.76 -10.55
N PRO A 66 -2.14 5.39 -11.66
CA PRO A 66 -3.23 4.85 -12.47
C PRO A 66 -2.83 3.52 -13.10
N SER A 67 -3.82 2.66 -13.37
CA SER A 67 -3.64 1.38 -14.05
C SER A 67 -4.68 1.21 -15.16
N ILE A 68 -4.41 0.30 -16.09
CA ILE A 68 -5.32 -0.09 -17.19
C ILE A 68 -5.69 -1.57 -17.10
N ASP A 69 -5.61 -2.14 -15.90
CA ASP A 69 -6.07 -3.49 -15.62
C ASP A 69 -7.61 -3.51 -15.44
N PRO A 70 -8.24 -4.69 -15.44
CA PRO A 70 -9.69 -4.80 -15.30
C PRO A 70 -10.26 -4.11 -14.06
N MET A 71 -9.58 -4.16 -12.91
CA MET A 71 -10.12 -3.55 -11.68
C MET A 71 -10.10 -2.02 -11.75
N SER A 72 -9.10 -1.41 -12.40
CA SER A 72 -9.06 0.05 -12.58
C SER A 72 -10.01 0.52 -13.69
N ILE A 73 -10.20 -0.26 -14.74
CA ILE A 73 -11.13 0.06 -15.85
C ILE A 73 -12.59 -0.07 -15.41
N LEU A 74 -12.92 -1.08 -14.59
CA LEU A 74 -14.29 -1.36 -14.18
C LEU A 74 -14.79 -0.48 -13.01
N LYS A 75 -13.98 0.47 -12.53
CA LYS A 75 -14.28 1.31 -11.37
C LYS A 75 -15.59 2.09 -11.49
#